data_AF-A0A6J8B8P7-F1
#
_entry.id   AF-A0A6J8B8P7-F1
#
_cell.length_a   1.000
_cell.length_b   1.000
_cell.length_c   1.000
_cell.angle_alpha   90.00
_cell.angle_beta   90.00
_cell.angle_gamma   90.00
#
_symmetry.space_group_name_H-M   'P 1'
#
loop_
_entity.id
_entity.type
_entity.pdbx_description
1 polymer ?
#
loop_
_entity_poly.entity_id
_entity_poly.type
_entity_poly.pdbx_seq_one_letter_code
_entity_poly.pdbx_strand_id
1 'polypeptide(L)'
;MYPSRAEFFVRKFEEATKKPFGHLLVDLKPRTPESSRLLIEVLNIGKGDAIPFATTSQDGKIEKDDLTDTFEDDISDTSEENISNSTENYPIGSEDSEIKGDREDLIACRDCGVVFAHIRGLEAHSQKGCGKKTAIAFPMTGSDVEDTLIGLPVTVCSADDLPTYLSDRPRMFVVNTDKCDQKGSHWVAFHFPASDPPEFFDSLGQLPETYKHYFRNLLIVNGPQYCVVNNRIQPDDSETCGLYCIYYVKLRCRGLKMEDILNNFS
;
A
#
# COMPACT_ATOMS: atom_id res chain seq x y z
N MET A 1 18.40 -7.98 -19.09
CA MET A 1 17.96 -7.98 -17.67
C MET A 1 17.09 -9.23 -17.41
N TYR A 2 17.64 -10.40 -17.72
CA TYR A 2 17.09 -11.73 -17.46
C TYR A 2 18.28 -12.57 -16.99
N PRO A 3 18.10 -13.63 -16.17
CA PRO A 3 19.20 -14.54 -15.87
C PRO A 3 19.85 -14.98 -17.18
N SER A 4 21.17 -14.80 -17.26
CA SER A 4 22.00 -15.09 -18.44
C SER A 4 21.84 -16.54 -18.90
N ARG A 5 21.42 -17.42 -17.98
CA ARG A 5 21.29 -18.86 -18.18
C ARG A 5 19.82 -19.28 -18.12
N ALA A 6 19.16 -19.29 -19.28
CA ALA A 6 17.76 -19.70 -19.40
C ALA A 6 17.49 -21.11 -18.84
N GLU A 7 18.43 -22.05 -18.99
CA GLU A 7 18.33 -23.40 -18.44
C GLU A 7 18.23 -23.42 -16.90
N PHE A 8 18.96 -22.53 -16.23
CA PHE A 8 18.93 -22.41 -14.78
C PHE A 8 17.56 -21.92 -14.30
N PHE A 9 16.94 -21.01 -15.06
CA PHE A 9 15.60 -20.50 -14.80
C PHE A 9 14.53 -21.58 -14.99
N VAL A 10 14.53 -22.29 -16.12
CA VAL A 10 13.56 -23.35 -16.42
C VAL A 10 13.60 -24.43 -15.33
N ARG A 11 14.81 -24.86 -14.93
CA ARG A 11 14.96 -25.86 -13.87
C ARG A 11 14.36 -25.40 -12.54
N LYS A 12 14.58 -24.15 -12.13
CA LYS A 12 14.05 -23.60 -10.87
C LYS A 12 12.55 -23.37 -10.93
N PHE A 13 12.01 -23.03 -12.09
CA PHE A 13 10.58 -22.92 -12.34
C PHE A 13 9.87 -24.28 -12.25
N GLU A 14 10.43 -25.31 -12.87
CA GLU A 14 9.94 -26.69 -12.75
C GLU A 14 9.99 -27.19 -11.29
N GLU A 15 11.06 -26.85 -10.57
CA GLU A 15 11.20 -27.20 -9.15
C GLU A 15 10.13 -26.52 -8.27
N ALA A 16 9.82 -25.25 -8.53
CA ALA A 16 8.75 -24.54 -7.84
C ALA A 16 7.38 -25.15 -8.16
N THR A 17 7.06 -25.33 -9.44
CA THR A 17 5.74 -25.78 -9.90
C THR A 17 5.40 -27.24 -9.57
N LYS A 18 6.39 -28.07 -9.19
CA LYS A 18 6.16 -29.42 -8.66
C LYS A 18 5.49 -29.44 -7.28
N LYS A 19 5.55 -28.33 -6.52
CA LYS A 19 4.91 -28.21 -5.20
C LYS A 19 3.52 -27.54 -5.36
N PRO A 20 2.46 -28.02 -4.69
CA PRO A 20 1.19 -27.29 -4.63
C PRO A 20 1.45 -25.92 -3.98
N PHE A 21 1.04 -24.84 -4.66
CA PHE A 21 1.36 -23.45 -4.29
C PHE A 21 2.87 -23.16 -4.24
N GLY A 22 3.66 -23.73 -5.15
CA GLY A 22 5.08 -23.41 -5.26
C GLY A 22 5.33 -22.00 -5.81
N HIS A 23 6.25 -21.27 -5.19
CA HIS A 23 6.60 -19.90 -5.56
C HIS A 23 8.03 -19.86 -6.09
N LEU A 24 8.28 -19.05 -7.12
CA LEU A 24 9.62 -18.74 -7.61
C LEU A 24 9.81 -17.22 -7.55
N LEU A 25 10.60 -16.75 -6.58
CA LEU A 25 10.99 -15.35 -6.49
C LEU A 25 12.18 -15.08 -7.41
N VAL A 26 12.08 -14.02 -8.20
CA VAL A 26 13.12 -13.57 -9.13
C VAL A 26 13.64 -12.20 -8.68
N ASP A 27 14.89 -12.16 -8.20
CA ASP A 27 15.55 -10.91 -7.82
C ASP A 27 16.26 -10.27 -9.02
N LEU A 28 15.74 -9.10 -9.44
CA LEU A 28 16.24 -8.33 -10.57
C LEU A 28 17.26 -7.24 -10.17
N LYS A 29 17.62 -7.12 -8.89
CA LYS A 29 18.59 -6.12 -8.45
C LYS A 29 19.93 -6.28 -9.19
N PRO A 30 20.56 -5.19 -9.66
CA PRO A 30 21.81 -5.28 -10.43
C PRO A 30 22.96 -5.97 -9.69
N ARG A 31 22.99 -5.87 -8.36
CA ARG A 31 24.07 -6.41 -7.50
C ARG A 31 23.84 -7.85 -7.01
N THR A 32 22.69 -8.46 -7.27
CA THR A 32 22.42 -9.83 -6.80
C THR A 32 23.17 -10.86 -7.64
N PRO A 33 23.97 -11.77 -7.04
CA PRO A 33 24.64 -12.83 -7.78
C PRO A 33 23.64 -13.76 -8.48
N GLU A 34 23.94 -14.23 -9.70
CA GLU A 34 23.00 -15.02 -10.53
C GLU A 34 22.48 -16.28 -9.82
N SER A 35 23.33 -16.94 -9.02
CA SER A 35 22.95 -18.10 -8.20
C SER A 35 21.91 -17.80 -7.11
N SER A 36 21.81 -16.54 -6.68
CA SER A 36 20.90 -16.07 -5.62
C SER A 36 19.67 -15.36 -6.18
N ARG A 37 19.56 -15.21 -7.50
CA ARG A 37 18.43 -14.51 -8.14
C ARG A 37 17.13 -15.31 -8.14
N LEU A 38 17.20 -16.63 -8.00
CA LEU A 38 16.05 -17.53 -8.11
C LEU A 38 15.86 -18.28 -6.80
N LEU A 39 14.84 -17.90 -6.04
CA LEU A 39 14.53 -18.48 -4.73
C LEU A 39 13.18 -19.18 -4.76
N ILE A 40 13.13 -20.41 -4.26
CA ILE A 40 11.95 -21.29 -4.31
C ILE A 40 11.32 -21.56 -2.94
N GLU A 41 11.96 -21.12 -1.84
CA GLU A 41 11.52 -21.38 -0.46
C GLU A 41 11.38 -20.08 0.35
N VAL A 42 10.85 -19.03 -0.29
CA VAL A 42 10.74 -17.70 0.31
C VAL A 42 9.72 -17.68 1.47
N LEU A 43 8.78 -18.63 1.49
CA LEU A 43 7.74 -18.73 2.52
C LEU A 43 8.10 -19.64 3.70
N ASN A 44 9.27 -20.29 3.69
CA ASN A 44 9.75 -21.12 4.82
C ASN A 44 10.54 -20.32 5.87
N ILE A 45 10.69 -19.01 5.68
CA ILE A 45 11.37 -18.12 6.63
C ILE A 45 10.45 -17.94 7.86
N GLY A 46 10.48 -18.89 8.77
CA GLY A 46 9.64 -18.91 9.97
C GLY A 46 9.52 -20.28 10.64
N LYS A 47 9.84 -21.38 9.95
CA LYS A 47 9.95 -22.71 10.57
C LYS A 47 11.41 -23.01 10.90
N GLY A 48 11.85 -22.57 12.08
CA GLY A 48 12.81 -23.23 12.98
C GLY A 48 14.19 -23.72 12.52
N ASP A 49 14.47 -23.89 11.23
CA ASP A 49 15.73 -24.42 10.75
C ASP A 49 16.54 -23.27 10.15
N ALA A 50 17.66 -22.98 10.82
CA ALA A 50 18.64 -22.01 10.37
C ALA A 50 18.99 -22.28 8.90
N ILE A 51 18.83 -21.26 8.06
CA ILE A 51 19.54 -21.21 6.79
C ILE A 51 21.03 -21.28 7.14
N PRO A 52 21.81 -22.24 6.62
CA PRO A 52 23.24 -22.27 6.82
C PRO A 52 23.82 -21.06 6.10
N PHE A 53 24.05 -19.99 6.86
CA PHE A 53 25.05 -19.01 6.52
C PHE A 53 26.35 -19.81 6.42
N ALA A 54 26.91 -19.89 5.21
CA ALA A 54 28.13 -20.62 4.97
C ALA A 54 29.28 -19.97 5.77
N THR A 55 29.48 -20.43 7.00
CA THR A 55 30.76 -20.44 7.67
C THR A 55 31.40 -21.80 7.40
N THR A 56 32.34 -21.80 6.45
CA THR A 56 33.41 -22.80 6.45
C THR A 56 34.69 -22.04 6.77
N SER A 57 35.20 -22.25 7.98
CA SER A 57 36.62 -22.08 8.31
C SER A 57 37.28 -23.44 8.36
N GLN A 58 38.60 -23.43 8.17
CA GLN A 58 39.60 -24.51 8.00
C GLN A 58 39.84 -24.86 6.51
N ASP A 59 41.02 -24.68 5.92
CA ASP A 59 42.37 -24.44 6.44
C ASP A 59 43.28 -23.74 5.40
N GLY A 60 44.14 -22.83 5.88
CA GLY A 60 45.53 -22.66 5.44
C GLY A 60 45.85 -21.86 4.16
N LYS A 61 46.16 -20.56 4.29
CA LYS A 61 47.50 -19.98 4.05
C LYS A 61 47.51 -18.46 4.19
N ILE A 62 48.24 -18.02 5.22
CA ILE A 62 49.12 -16.84 5.34
C ILE A 62 49.18 -15.93 4.10
N GLU A 63 48.81 -14.66 4.27
CA GLU A 63 49.71 -13.52 4.02
C GLU A 63 49.22 -12.27 4.76
N LYS A 64 50.20 -11.52 5.27
CA LYS A 64 50.08 -10.32 6.10
C LYS A 64 49.78 -9.10 5.22
N ASP A 65 49.29 -8.03 5.86
CA ASP A 65 49.67 -6.61 5.68
C ASP A 65 48.55 -5.79 6.35
N ASP A 66 48.69 -5.32 7.59
CA ASP A 66 49.49 -4.18 8.10
C ASP A 66 48.91 -2.80 7.72
N LEU A 67 48.97 -1.87 8.69
CA LEU A 67 48.61 -0.43 8.67
C LEU A 67 47.32 0.03 9.39
N THR A 68 47.52 0.24 10.69
CA THR A 68 47.19 1.41 11.56
C THR A 68 46.68 2.71 10.93
N ASP A 69 45.73 3.38 11.60
CA ASP A 69 45.86 4.69 12.32
C ASP A 69 44.45 5.23 12.64
N THR A 70 43.95 5.23 13.88
CA THR A 70 44.01 6.31 14.89
C THR A 70 43.92 7.75 14.35
N PHE A 71 42.80 8.44 14.66
CA PHE A 71 42.79 9.86 15.05
C PHE A 71 41.53 10.14 15.89
N GLU A 72 41.75 10.39 17.17
CA GLU A 72 40.89 11.17 18.07
C GLU A 72 41.12 12.66 17.76
N ASP A 73 40.11 13.52 17.97
CA ASP A 73 40.27 14.71 18.81
C ASP A 73 38.96 15.49 18.99
N ASP A 74 38.78 15.89 20.24
CA ASP A 74 37.76 16.70 20.89
C ASP A 74 37.72 18.18 20.46
N ILE A 75 36.71 18.91 20.98
CA ILE A 75 36.66 20.33 21.46
C ILE A 75 35.22 20.86 21.20
N SER A 76 34.32 20.95 22.20
CA SER A 76 34.12 22.03 23.21
C SER A 76 33.78 23.40 22.57
N ASP A 77 32.99 24.34 23.07
CA ASP A 77 32.14 24.59 24.24
C ASP A 77 31.50 25.99 24.01
N THR A 78 30.38 26.31 24.70
CA THR A 78 29.83 27.66 24.98
C THR A 78 29.35 28.56 23.80
N SER A 79 28.38 29.47 23.89
CA SER A 79 27.64 30.13 24.98
C SER A 79 26.32 30.75 24.46
N GLU A 80 25.44 31.04 25.41
CA GLU A 80 24.19 31.79 25.34
C GLU A 80 24.33 33.22 24.78
N GLU A 81 23.27 33.77 24.18
CA GLU A 81 22.72 35.09 24.57
C GLU A 81 21.31 35.33 24.00
N ASN A 82 20.45 35.88 24.86
CA ASN A 82 19.10 36.38 24.59
C ASN A 82 19.16 37.78 23.96
N ILE A 83 18.20 38.15 23.09
CA ILE A 83 17.62 39.52 23.02
C ILE A 83 16.23 39.46 22.33
N SER A 84 15.31 40.23 22.91
CA SER A 84 13.89 40.38 22.63
C SER A 84 13.54 41.36 21.50
N ASN A 85 12.34 41.13 20.91
CA ASN A 85 11.36 42.09 20.34
C ASN A 85 11.80 43.05 19.20
N SER A 86 11.17 42.97 18.03
CA SER A 86 10.01 43.80 17.63
C SER A 86 9.79 43.84 16.11
N THR A 87 8.55 44.16 15.77
CA THR A 87 7.80 44.20 14.50
C THR A 87 8.40 45.09 13.39
N GLU A 88 8.31 44.67 12.11
CA GLU A 88 7.75 45.40 10.94
C GLU A 88 8.32 44.95 9.56
N ASN A 89 7.42 44.34 8.77
CA ASN A 89 7.21 44.28 7.31
C ASN A 89 8.19 44.84 6.21
N TYR A 90 8.37 43.97 5.18
CA TYR A 90 8.61 44.14 3.71
C TYR A 90 10.05 44.41 3.15
N PRO A 91 10.37 44.11 1.87
CA PRO A 91 10.35 42.82 1.13
C PRO A 91 11.62 42.51 0.26
N ILE A 92 11.63 41.32 -0.36
CA ILE A 92 12.42 40.85 -1.54
C ILE A 92 13.86 40.31 -1.30
N GLY A 93 14.09 39.04 -1.68
CA GLY A 93 15.38 38.60 -2.26
C GLY A 93 15.95 37.24 -1.85
N SER A 94 15.83 36.26 -2.76
CA SER A 94 16.75 35.15 -3.09
C SER A 94 17.18 34.05 -2.07
N GLU A 95 16.88 32.81 -2.49
CA GLU A 95 17.73 31.61 -2.55
C GLU A 95 18.27 30.95 -1.26
N ASP A 96 17.70 29.79 -0.90
CA ASP A 96 18.35 28.47 -0.79
C ASP A 96 17.40 27.48 -0.06
N SER A 97 16.77 26.54 -0.77
CA SER A 97 17.24 25.17 -1.06
C SER A 97 17.17 24.20 0.15
N GLU A 98 15.98 23.65 0.40
CA GLU A 98 15.84 22.41 1.19
C GLU A 98 14.91 21.39 0.49
N ILE A 99 15.41 20.17 0.46
CA ILE A 99 15.00 19.02 -0.35
C ILE A 99 13.63 18.51 0.11
N LYS A 100 12.58 18.78 -0.68
CA LYS A 100 11.30 18.10 -0.57
C LYS A 100 11.38 16.77 -1.30
N GLY A 101 11.26 15.66 -0.57
CA GLY A 101 10.97 14.36 -1.16
C GLY A 101 9.60 14.41 -1.83
N ASP A 102 9.60 14.24 -3.15
CA ASP A 102 8.42 14.32 -4.00
C ASP A 102 7.33 13.33 -3.52
N ARG A 103 6.27 13.87 -2.92
CA ARG A 103 4.97 13.18 -2.87
C ARG A 103 4.47 13.18 -4.30
N GLU A 104 4.53 12.03 -4.96
CA GLU A 104 3.88 11.86 -6.27
C GLU A 104 2.37 11.89 -6.06
N ASP A 105 1.80 13.09 -6.19
CA ASP A 105 0.36 13.32 -6.19
C ASP A 105 -0.26 12.51 -7.32
N LEU A 106 -1.09 11.53 -6.96
CA LEU A 106 -1.82 10.73 -7.92
C LEU A 106 -2.88 11.60 -8.61
N ILE A 107 -2.98 11.51 -9.94
CA ILE A 107 -3.88 12.35 -10.74
C ILE A 107 -4.95 11.48 -11.40
N ALA A 108 -6.23 11.84 -11.30
CA ALA A 108 -7.34 11.09 -11.88
C ALA A 108 -7.84 11.69 -13.23
N CYS A 109 -8.27 10.86 -14.21
CA CYS A 109 -9.03 11.37 -15.39
C CYS A 109 -10.35 11.92 -14.86
N ARG A 110 -10.65 13.19 -15.16
CA ARG A 110 -11.92 13.82 -14.78
C ARG A 110 -13.13 13.15 -15.43
N ASP A 111 -12.94 12.53 -16.60
CA ASP A 111 -14.06 11.96 -17.35
C ASP A 111 -14.37 10.50 -16.97
N CYS A 112 -13.39 9.73 -16.45
CA CYS A 112 -13.61 8.32 -16.10
C CYS A 112 -13.12 7.88 -14.71
N GLY A 113 -12.51 8.78 -13.93
CA GLY A 113 -12.06 8.49 -12.56
C GLY A 113 -10.80 7.61 -12.44
N VAL A 114 -10.23 7.13 -13.54
CA VAL A 114 -9.00 6.31 -13.51
C VAL A 114 -7.84 7.14 -12.97
N VAL A 115 -7.12 6.59 -11.99
CA VAL A 115 -6.02 7.24 -11.27
C VAL A 115 -4.67 6.85 -11.85
N PHE A 116 -3.80 7.83 -12.05
CA PHE A 116 -2.47 7.68 -12.64
C PHE A 116 -1.38 8.13 -11.66
N ALA A 117 -0.27 7.39 -11.67
CA ALA A 117 0.92 7.77 -10.89
C ALA A 117 1.62 9.03 -11.42
N HIS A 118 1.44 9.35 -12.71
CA HIS A 118 2.07 10.51 -13.34
C HIS A 118 1.15 11.15 -14.39
N ILE A 119 1.33 12.45 -14.62
CA ILE A 119 0.57 13.23 -15.61
C ILE A 119 0.67 12.64 -17.03
N ARG A 120 1.82 12.06 -17.39
CA ARG A 120 2.01 11.39 -18.70
C ARG A 120 1.07 10.20 -18.89
N GLY A 121 0.73 9.51 -17.79
CA GLY A 121 -0.25 8.42 -17.82
C GLY A 121 -1.66 8.93 -18.11
N LEU A 122 -2.03 10.04 -17.47
CA LEU A 122 -3.29 10.74 -17.71
C LEU A 122 -3.38 11.28 -19.15
N GLU A 123 -2.33 11.93 -19.64
CA GLU A 123 -2.26 12.47 -21.00
C GLU A 123 -2.35 11.35 -22.04
N ALA A 124 -1.59 10.27 -21.87
CA ALA A 124 -1.65 9.12 -22.76
C ALA A 124 -3.05 8.46 -22.75
N HIS A 125 -3.70 8.41 -21.59
CA HIS A 125 -5.07 7.93 -21.46
C HIS A 125 -6.07 8.85 -22.19
N SER A 126 -5.97 10.16 -22.00
CA SER A 126 -6.79 11.16 -22.69
C SER A 126 -6.61 11.08 -24.21
N GLN A 127 -5.37 11.02 -24.70
CA GLN A 127 -5.04 10.92 -26.12
C GLN A 127 -5.51 9.61 -26.77
N LYS A 128 -5.47 8.48 -26.04
CA LYS A 128 -6.01 7.19 -26.50
C LYS A 128 -7.55 7.16 -26.50
N GLY A 129 -8.19 8.18 -25.95
CA GLY A 129 -9.63 8.32 -25.82
C GLY A 129 -10.12 7.90 -24.44
N CYS A 130 -10.05 8.81 -23.45
CA CYS A 130 -10.84 8.71 -22.21
C CYS A 130 -12.30 8.61 -22.67
N GLY A 131 -12.93 7.44 -22.56
CA GLY A 131 -14.33 7.23 -22.97
C GLY A 131 -14.64 6.86 -24.42
N LYS A 132 -13.67 6.43 -25.28
CA LYS A 132 -14.00 5.76 -26.56
C LYS A 132 -14.39 4.29 -26.38
N LYS A 133 -15.33 4.09 -25.49
CA LYS A 133 -16.38 3.08 -25.41
C LYS A 133 -17.28 3.68 -24.35
N THR A 134 -18.57 3.78 -24.65
CA THR A 134 -19.63 3.79 -23.65
C THR A 134 -19.46 2.54 -22.77
N ALA A 135 -18.48 2.57 -21.86
CA ALA A 135 -18.57 1.79 -20.65
C ALA A 135 -19.60 2.56 -19.85
N ILE A 136 -20.87 2.17 -20.01
CA ILE A 136 -21.79 2.22 -18.88
C ILE A 136 -20.93 1.68 -17.73
N ALA A 137 -20.61 2.52 -16.74
CA ALA A 137 -19.86 2.07 -15.58
C ALA A 137 -20.75 1.00 -14.96
N PHE A 138 -20.47 -0.26 -15.28
CA PHE A 138 -21.19 -1.35 -14.67
C PHE A 138 -20.70 -1.44 -13.23
N PRO A 139 -21.60 -1.71 -12.28
CA PRO A 139 -21.18 -1.96 -10.91
C PRO A 139 -20.06 -3.00 -10.91
N MET A 140 -18.97 -2.72 -10.21
CA MET A 140 -17.85 -3.66 -10.13
C MET A 140 -18.32 -4.97 -9.50
N THR A 141 -17.97 -6.09 -10.13
CA THR A 141 -18.16 -7.41 -9.52
C THR A 141 -17.13 -7.65 -8.42
N GLY A 142 -17.37 -8.63 -7.55
CA GLY A 142 -16.39 -9.02 -6.54
C GLY A 142 -15.04 -9.41 -7.14
N SER A 143 -15.04 -10.15 -8.26
CA SER A 143 -13.82 -10.48 -9.00
C SER A 143 -13.09 -9.25 -9.53
N ASP A 144 -13.80 -8.22 -10.03
CA ASP A 144 -13.15 -6.99 -10.50
C ASP A 144 -12.42 -6.27 -9.36
N VAL A 145 -13.03 -6.24 -8.17
CA VAL A 145 -12.45 -5.62 -6.97
C VAL A 145 -11.25 -6.44 -6.48
N GLU A 146 -11.40 -7.76 -6.38
CA GLU A 146 -10.32 -8.70 -5.99
C GLU A 146 -9.11 -8.59 -6.92
N ASP A 147 -9.32 -8.68 -8.24
CA ASP A 147 -8.26 -8.60 -9.23
C ASP A 147 -7.53 -7.25 -9.15
N THR A 148 -8.24 -6.16 -8.85
CA THR A 148 -7.65 -4.82 -8.74
C THR A 148 -6.84 -4.63 -7.44
N LEU A 149 -7.16 -5.39 -6.40
CA LEU A 149 -6.53 -5.33 -5.07
C LEU A 149 -5.55 -6.49 -4.82
N ILE A 150 -5.32 -7.33 -5.83
CA ILE A 150 -4.41 -8.46 -5.72
C ILE A 150 -3.02 -8.03 -5.21
N GLY A 151 -2.52 -8.74 -4.20
CA GLY A 151 -1.24 -8.45 -3.56
C GLY A 151 -1.26 -7.38 -2.46
N LEU A 152 -2.41 -6.74 -2.19
CA LEU A 152 -2.59 -5.88 -1.02
C LEU A 152 -3.12 -6.70 0.18
N PRO A 153 -2.80 -6.31 1.42
CA PRO A 153 -3.26 -6.99 2.64
C PRO A 153 -4.73 -6.63 2.95
N VAL A 154 -5.63 -6.93 2.02
CA VAL A 154 -7.07 -6.63 2.08
C VAL A 154 -7.86 -7.88 1.70
N THR A 155 -8.97 -8.12 2.39
CA THR A 155 -9.91 -9.19 2.06
C THR A 155 -11.12 -8.59 1.37
N VAL A 156 -11.46 -9.08 0.18
CA VAL A 156 -12.73 -8.75 -0.48
C VAL A 156 -13.74 -9.82 -0.10
N CYS A 157 -14.94 -9.43 0.31
CA CYS A 157 -15.95 -10.39 0.76
C CYS A 157 -17.37 -9.82 0.69
N SER A 158 -18.37 -10.68 0.89
CA SER A 158 -19.76 -10.24 1.05
C SER A 158 -20.03 -9.84 2.51
N ALA A 159 -21.15 -9.14 2.74
CA ALA A 159 -21.52 -8.72 4.09
C ALA A 159 -21.67 -9.91 5.07
N ASP A 160 -22.11 -11.07 4.59
CA ASP A 160 -22.36 -12.25 5.42
C ASP A 160 -21.06 -12.99 5.79
N ASP A 161 -19.98 -12.76 5.03
CA ASP A 161 -18.65 -13.35 5.26
C ASP A 161 -17.76 -12.49 6.17
N LEU A 162 -18.23 -11.29 6.52
CA LEU A 162 -17.50 -10.38 7.40
C LEU A 162 -17.45 -10.97 8.81
N PRO A 163 -16.26 -11.13 9.42
CA PRO A 163 -16.15 -11.70 10.76
C PRO A 163 -16.84 -10.82 11.80
N THR A 164 -17.35 -11.43 12.86
CA THR A 164 -18.00 -10.72 13.98
C THR A 164 -16.99 -10.13 14.98
N TYR A 165 -15.75 -10.61 14.97
CA TYR A 165 -14.66 -10.17 15.84
C TYR A 165 -13.32 -10.35 15.13
N LEU A 166 -12.35 -9.48 15.42
CA LEU A 166 -10.99 -9.57 14.88
C LEU A 166 -10.00 -9.78 16.03
N SER A 167 -9.28 -10.89 15.98
CA SER A 167 -8.25 -11.26 16.96
C SER A 167 -6.91 -10.55 16.75
N ASP A 168 -6.69 -9.98 15.56
CA ASP A 168 -5.40 -9.49 15.11
C ASP A 168 -5.56 -8.27 14.18
N ARG A 169 -4.57 -7.37 14.24
CA ARG A 169 -4.48 -6.12 13.46
C ARG A 169 -3.05 -5.88 12.99
N PRO A 170 -2.86 -5.19 11.85
CA PRO A 170 -3.87 -4.49 11.05
C PRO A 170 -4.68 -5.42 10.14
N ARG A 171 -5.93 -5.06 9.85
CA ARG A 171 -6.78 -5.75 8.86
C ARG A 171 -7.59 -4.77 8.02
N MET A 172 -7.85 -5.15 6.77
CA MET A 172 -8.66 -4.36 5.84
C MET A 172 -9.65 -5.27 5.12
N PHE A 173 -10.85 -4.74 4.89
CA PHE A 173 -11.89 -5.41 4.14
C PHE A 173 -12.49 -4.48 3.10
N VAL A 174 -12.78 -4.99 1.92
CA VAL A 174 -13.73 -4.38 0.98
C VAL A 174 -14.94 -5.28 0.92
N VAL A 175 -16.07 -4.74 1.33
CA VAL A 175 -17.27 -5.51 1.64
C VAL A 175 -18.36 -5.10 0.69
N ASN A 176 -18.92 -6.08 0.00
CA ASN A 176 -20.17 -5.89 -0.68
C ASN A 176 -21.30 -5.85 0.37
N THR A 177 -22.15 -4.82 0.35
CA THR A 177 -23.20 -4.68 1.37
C THR A 177 -24.35 -5.66 1.21
N ASP A 178 -24.49 -6.27 0.03
CA ASP A 178 -25.44 -7.35 -0.18
C ASP A 178 -24.86 -8.69 0.26
N LYS A 179 -25.74 -9.69 0.28
CA LYS A 179 -25.37 -11.08 0.54
C LYS A 179 -24.60 -11.68 -0.63
N CYS A 180 -23.84 -12.75 -0.38
CA CYS A 180 -23.06 -13.45 -1.39
C CYS A 180 -23.89 -14.00 -2.57
N ASP A 181 -25.20 -14.19 -2.39
CA ASP A 181 -26.14 -14.67 -3.42
C ASP A 181 -26.82 -13.54 -4.21
N GLN A 182 -26.51 -12.28 -3.92
CA GLN A 182 -27.10 -11.11 -4.57
C GLN A 182 -26.10 -10.38 -5.48
N LYS A 183 -26.63 -9.55 -6.37
CA LYS A 183 -25.85 -8.90 -7.45
C LYS A 183 -24.78 -7.93 -6.96
N GLY A 184 -24.86 -7.50 -5.70
CA GLY A 184 -23.93 -6.57 -5.11
C GLY A 184 -24.26 -5.13 -5.45
N SER A 185 -25.08 -4.50 -4.61
CA SER A 185 -25.62 -3.15 -4.83
C SER A 185 -24.66 -2.04 -4.43
N HIS A 186 -23.76 -2.28 -3.47
CA HIS A 186 -22.86 -1.26 -2.95
C HIS A 186 -21.61 -1.86 -2.34
N TRP A 187 -20.51 -1.10 -2.39
CA TRP A 187 -19.21 -1.48 -1.86
C TRP A 187 -18.78 -0.48 -0.78
N VAL A 188 -18.33 -1.00 0.36
CA VAL A 188 -17.79 -0.21 1.48
C VAL A 188 -16.45 -0.80 1.89
N ALA A 189 -15.61 -0.02 2.58
CA ALA A 189 -14.35 -0.52 3.11
C ALA A 189 -14.29 -0.40 4.63
N PHE A 190 -13.72 -1.42 5.27
CA PHE A 190 -13.36 -1.39 6.68
C PHE A 190 -11.85 -1.42 6.80
N HIS A 191 -11.33 -0.63 7.72
CA HIS A 191 -9.92 -0.67 8.05
C HIS A 191 -9.75 -0.68 9.57
N PHE A 192 -9.02 -1.68 10.05
CA PHE A 192 -8.71 -1.91 11.45
C PHE A 192 -7.20 -1.73 11.62
N PRO A 193 -6.72 -0.49 11.79
CA PRO A 193 -5.30 -0.22 11.99
C PRO A 193 -4.77 -0.84 13.29
N ALA A 194 -3.45 -0.97 13.40
CA ALA A 194 -2.80 -1.59 14.54
C ALA A 194 -3.02 -0.83 15.87
N SER A 195 -3.00 0.51 15.81
CA SER A 195 -3.08 1.38 17.00
C SER A 195 -4.15 2.46 16.93
N ASP A 196 -4.71 2.75 15.75
CA ASP A 196 -5.71 3.80 15.56
C ASP A 196 -7.14 3.24 15.70
N PRO A 197 -8.16 4.11 15.83
CA PRO A 197 -9.57 3.70 15.78
C PRO A 197 -9.90 2.96 14.47
N PRO A 198 -10.80 1.96 14.49
CA PRO A 198 -11.37 1.40 13.27
C PRO A 198 -11.99 2.47 12.38
N GLU A 199 -11.89 2.29 11.08
CA GLU A 199 -12.40 3.19 10.06
C GLU A 199 -13.45 2.44 9.22
N PHE A 200 -14.58 3.09 8.98
CA PHE A 200 -15.58 2.66 8.00
C PHE A 200 -15.68 3.71 6.89
N PHE A 201 -15.36 3.28 5.68
CA PHE A 201 -15.36 4.12 4.51
C PHE A 201 -16.55 3.75 3.61
N ASP A 202 -17.40 4.73 3.38
CA ASP A 202 -18.44 4.71 2.37
C ASP A 202 -18.39 6.02 1.57
N SER A 203 -18.24 5.91 0.26
CA SER A 203 -18.16 7.04 -0.66
C SER A 203 -19.48 7.82 -0.78
N LEU A 204 -20.61 7.21 -0.42
CA LEU A 204 -21.90 7.89 -0.33
C LEU A 204 -22.10 8.65 1.00
N GLY A 205 -21.18 8.49 1.96
CA GLY A 205 -21.23 9.11 3.28
C GLY A 205 -22.29 8.51 4.21
N GLN A 206 -22.76 7.29 3.95
CA GLN A 206 -23.71 6.61 4.83
C GLN A 206 -22.99 6.02 6.05
N LEU A 207 -23.74 5.91 7.13
CA LEU A 207 -23.28 5.28 8.36
C LEU A 207 -23.36 3.75 8.26
N PRO A 208 -22.52 2.99 8.99
CA PRO A 208 -22.53 1.53 8.94
C PRO A 208 -23.88 0.91 9.32
N GLU A 209 -24.66 1.58 10.17
CA GLU A 209 -26.01 1.18 10.60
C GLU A 209 -27.03 1.19 9.45
N THR A 210 -26.77 1.93 8.36
CA THR A 210 -27.64 1.99 7.18
C THR A 210 -27.72 0.64 6.46
N TYR A 211 -26.69 -0.20 6.55
CA TYR A 211 -26.58 -1.43 5.77
C TYR A 211 -26.97 -2.68 6.56
N LYS A 212 -26.16 -3.02 7.57
CA LYS A 212 -26.36 -4.19 8.43
C LYS A 212 -26.15 -3.77 9.86
N HIS A 213 -27.06 -4.17 10.75
CA HIS A 213 -26.98 -3.84 12.17
C HIS A 213 -25.65 -4.27 12.83
N TYR A 214 -25.00 -5.33 12.33
CA TYR A 214 -23.74 -5.83 12.88
C TYR A 214 -22.48 -5.12 12.35
N PHE A 215 -22.55 -4.32 11.28
CA PHE A 215 -21.39 -3.55 10.79
C PHE A 215 -20.88 -2.59 11.86
N ARG A 216 -21.80 -1.85 12.49
CA ARG A 216 -21.50 -1.00 13.63
C ARG A 216 -20.91 -1.79 14.80
N ASN A 217 -21.51 -2.93 15.12
CA ASN A 217 -21.05 -3.77 16.23
C ASN A 217 -19.61 -4.23 16.00
N LEU A 218 -19.25 -4.61 14.76
CA LEU A 218 -17.89 -5.00 14.42
C LEU A 218 -16.87 -3.88 14.70
N LEU A 219 -17.22 -2.63 14.39
CA LEU A 219 -16.35 -1.47 14.68
C LEU A 219 -16.18 -1.27 16.20
N ILE A 220 -17.28 -1.34 16.95
CA ILE A 220 -17.30 -1.08 18.40
C ILE A 220 -16.58 -2.18 19.21
N VAL A 221 -16.77 -3.45 18.86
CA VAL A 221 -16.02 -4.54 19.53
C VAL A 221 -14.53 -4.47 19.24
N ASN A 222 -14.16 -3.72 18.20
CA ASN A 222 -12.78 -3.46 17.80
C ASN A 222 -12.29 -2.06 18.20
N GLY A 223 -13.02 -1.28 18.98
CA GLY A 223 -12.49 -0.01 19.46
C GLY A 223 -13.52 0.81 20.23
N PRO A 224 -13.09 1.57 21.26
CA PRO A 224 -14.01 2.45 22.00
C PRO A 224 -14.58 3.58 21.12
N GLN A 225 -13.93 3.87 19.99
CA GLN A 225 -14.31 4.87 19.00
C GLN A 225 -14.03 4.29 17.60
N TYR A 226 -14.71 4.82 16.58
CA TYR A 226 -14.45 4.52 15.17
C TYR A 226 -14.68 5.78 14.33
N CYS A 227 -14.00 5.86 13.19
CA CYS A 227 -14.11 6.96 12.24
C CYS A 227 -15.02 6.56 11.07
N VAL A 228 -15.82 7.49 10.58
CA VAL A 228 -16.65 7.32 9.38
C VAL A 228 -16.49 8.51 8.44
N VAL A 229 -16.83 8.29 7.17
CA VAL A 229 -16.95 9.36 6.19
C VAL A 229 -18.36 9.95 6.28
N ASN A 230 -18.47 11.24 6.63
CA ASN A 230 -19.77 11.89 6.84
C ASN A 230 -20.21 12.72 5.63
N ASN A 231 -19.28 13.00 4.71
CA ASN A 231 -19.52 13.78 3.52
C ASN A 231 -19.55 12.84 2.33
N ARG A 232 -20.60 12.95 1.52
CA ARG A 232 -20.68 12.25 0.26
C ARG A 232 -19.61 12.76 -0.71
N ILE A 233 -18.82 11.85 -1.25
CA ILE A 233 -17.77 12.14 -2.23
C ILE A 233 -18.05 11.51 -3.61
N GLN A 234 -19.07 10.65 -3.69
CA GLN A 234 -19.58 10.04 -4.92
C GLN A 234 -20.94 10.63 -5.32
N PRO A 235 -21.22 10.86 -6.61
CA PRO A 235 -22.55 11.23 -7.09
C PRO A 235 -23.62 10.15 -6.85
N ASP A 236 -24.88 10.55 -6.62
CA ASP A 236 -26.01 9.66 -6.30
C ASP A 236 -26.34 8.59 -7.35
N ASP A 237 -26.03 8.87 -8.61
CA ASP A 237 -26.38 8.06 -9.77
C ASP A 237 -25.20 7.24 -10.32
N SER A 238 -24.10 7.20 -9.55
CA SER A 238 -22.85 6.59 -9.98
C SER A 238 -22.72 5.15 -9.47
N GLU A 239 -22.31 4.23 -10.34
CA GLU A 239 -22.01 2.81 -10.01
C GLU A 239 -20.52 2.62 -9.63
N THR A 240 -19.88 3.65 -9.09
CA THR A 240 -18.41 3.72 -8.92
C THR A 240 -17.94 3.47 -7.48
N CYS A 241 -18.81 3.13 -6.54
CA CYS A 241 -18.46 2.92 -5.13
C CYS A 241 -17.31 1.92 -4.93
N GLY A 242 -17.24 0.87 -5.76
CA GLY A 242 -16.11 -0.07 -5.78
C GLY A 242 -14.77 0.59 -6.10
N LEU A 243 -14.74 1.52 -7.06
CA LEU A 243 -13.53 2.27 -7.41
C LEU A 243 -13.09 3.20 -6.28
N TYR A 244 -14.03 3.83 -5.57
CA TYR A 244 -13.72 4.64 -4.39
C TYR A 244 -13.14 3.80 -3.25
N CYS A 245 -13.70 2.60 -3.01
CA CYS A 245 -13.13 1.66 -2.03
C CYS A 245 -11.71 1.25 -2.41
N ILE A 246 -11.47 0.92 -3.68
CA ILE A 246 -10.14 0.57 -4.19
C ILE A 246 -9.15 1.73 -4.00
N TYR A 247 -9.57 2.95 -4.32
CA TYR A 247 -8.76 4.15 -4.15
C TYR A 247 -8.37 4.36 -2.68
N TYR A 248 -9.36 4.31 -1.78
CA TYR A 248 -9.15 4.41 -0.34
C TYR A 248 -8.16 3.33 0.16
N VAL A 249 -8.39 2.06 -0.20
CA VAL A 249 -7.53 0.94 0.22
C VAL A 249 -6.09 1.13 -0.24
N LYS A 250 -5.89 1.48 -1.52
CA LYS A 250 -4.54 1.69 -2.09
C LYS A 250 -3.79 2.79 -1.36
N LEU A 251 -4.45 3.88 -1.00
CA LEU A 251 -3.82 4.97 -0.25
C LEU A 251 -3.58 4.62 1.22
N ARG A 252 -4.50 3.90 1.87
CA ARG A 252 -4.29 3.37 3.22
C ARG A 252 -3.08 2.43 3.27
N CYS A 253 -2.92 1.55 2.29
CA CYS A 253 -1.75 0.67 2.19
C CYS A 253 -0.43 1.43 1.98
N ARG A 254 -0.48 2.68 1.51
CA ARG A 254 0.67 3.60 1.41
C ARG A 254 0.90 4.41 2.68
N GLY A 255 0.11 4.20 3.72
CA GLY A 255 0.23 4.87 5.01
C GLY A 255 -0.48 6.22 5.11
N LEU A 256 -1.30 6.61 4.12
CA LEU A 256 -2.10 7.85 4.22
C LEU A 256 -3.24 7.66 5.22
N LYS A 257 -3.58 8.73 5.96
CA LYS A 257 -4.73 8.73 6.87
C LYS A 257 -6.03 8.95 6.08
N MET A 258 -7.16 8.52 6.64
CA MET A 258 -8.46 8.71 6.00
C MET A 258 -8.73 10.19 5.68
N GLU A 259 -8.41 11.10 6.59
CA GLU A 259 -8.57 12.55 6.39
C GLU A 259 -7.77 13.07 5.18
N ASP A 260 -6.51 12.65 5.03
CA ASP A 260 -5.67 13.02 3.88
C ASP A 260 -6.26 12.52 2.56
N ILE A 261 -6.85 11.32 2.57
CA ILE A 261 -7.51 10.74 1.40
C ILE A 261 -8.75 11.54 1.02
N LEU A 262 -9.55 11.95 2.01
CA LEU A 262 -10.79 12.71 1.78
C LEU A 262 -10.51 14.12 1.24
N ASN A 263 -9.39 14.74 1.62
CA ASN A 263 -8.98 16.05 1.12
C ASN A 263 -8.77 16.08 -0.41
N ASN A 264 -8.57 14.92 -1.06
CA ASN A 264 -8.44 14.85 -2.53
C ASN A 264 -9.77 15.07 -3.27
N PHE A 265 -10.90 15.13 -2.54
CA PHE A 265 -12.25 15.31 -3.10
C PHE A 265 -12.89 16.66 -2.73
N SER A 266 -12.14 17.55 -2.06
CA SER A 266 -12.61 18.87 -1.60
C SER A 266 -12.19 20.01 -2.51
#